data_AF-A0A0K2G8D7-F1
#
_entry.id   AF-A0A0K2G8D7-F1
#
_cell.length_a   1.000
_cell.length_b   1.000
_cell.length_c   1.000
_cell.angle_alpha   90.00
_cell.angle_beta   90.00
_cell.angle_gamma   90.00
#
_symmetry.space_group_name_H-M   'P 1'
#
loop_
_entity.id
_entity.type
_entity.pdbx_description
1 polymer ?
#
loop_
_entity_poly.entity_id
_entity_poly.type
_entity_poly.pdbx_seq_one_letter_code
_entity_poly.pdbx_strand_id
1 'polypeptide(L)'
;MRRLVNPIFVFALVVCGLPVLVSSPAQAAADEWLNALTAMVEQHRYFAAVEGRGAAYEPYLAQLQTARLALSQGDTEAVYVAMNRFMDMLQQAPEAAGIPLWSAKALFNFCGEVTPPMYHDLSRHAVHEAV
;
A
#
# COMPACT_ATOMS: atom_id res chain seq x y z
N MET A 1 -42.40 6.72 57.04
CA MET A 1 -42.53 7.47 55.77
C MET A 1 -41.31 8.40 55.69
N ARG A 2 -40.36 8.38 54.77
CA ARG A 2 -40.16 7.83 53.41
C ARG A 2 -38.73 7.28 53.33
N ARG A 3 -38.51 6.16 52.63
CA ARG A 3 -37.17 5.65 52.30
C ARG A 3 -36.59 6.55 51.20
N LEU A 4 -35.46 7.21 51.46
CA LEU A 4 -34.67 7.88 50.44
C LEU A 4 -33.80 6.82 49.75
N VAL A 5 -34.13 6.57 48.50
CA VAL A 5 -33.47 5.65 47.59
C VAL A 5 -32.08 6.19 47.30
N ASN A 6 -31.05 5.39 47.57
CA ASN A 6 -29.65 5.71 47.28
C ASN A 6 -29.28 5.02 45.96
N PRO A 7 -29.24 5.69 44.80
CA PRO A 7 -28.74 5.06 43.59
C PRO A 7 -27.22 5.12 43.62
N ILE A 8 -26.61 4.06 44.17
CA ILE A 8 -25.23 3.72 43.87
C ILE A 8 -25.17 3.48 42.36
N PHE A 9 -24.69 4.49 41.63
CA PHE A 9 -24.36 4.38 40.21
C PHE A 9 -23.21 3.39 40.07
N VAL A 10 -23.53 2.13 39.84
CA VAL A 10 -22.58 1.13 39.33
C VAL A 10 -22.37 1.46 37.86
N PHE A 11 -21.40 2.32 37.57
CA PHE A 11 -20.82 2.42 36.23
C PHE A 11 -19.94 1.19 36.03
N ALA A 12 -20.56 0.08 35.60
CA ALA A 12 -19.83 -1.04 35.01
C ALA A 12 -19.31 -0.58 33.65
N LEU A 13 -18.08 -0.09 33.64
CA LEU A 13 -17.35 0.23 32.42
C LEU A 13 -16.96 -1.10 31.77
N VAL A 14 -17.86 -1.63 30.94
CA VAL A 14 -17.56 -2.72 30.01
C VAL A 14 -16.58 -2.15 28.99
N VAL A 15 -15.29 -2.30 29.26
CA VAL A 15 -14.25 -2.16 28.25
C VAL A 15 -14.47 -3.32 27.28
N CYS A 16 -15.30 -3.08 26.26
CA CYS A 16 -15.32 -3.92 25.08
C CYS A 16 -13.89 -3.98 24.54
N GLY A 17 -13.25 -5.13 24.72
CA GLY A 17 -11.97 -5.45 24.12
C GLY A 17 -12.11 -5.41 22.60
N LEU A 18 -11.87 -4.25 22.02
CA LEU A 18 -11.37 -4.17 20.66
C LEU A 18 -9.98 -4.82 20.71
N PRO A 19 -9.76 -5.95 20.00
CA PRO A 19 -8.40 -6.38 19.77
C PRO A 19 -7.74 -5.28 18.96
N VAL A 20 -6.95 -4.44 19.63
CA VAL A 20 -5.97 -3.60 18.96
C VAL A 20 -5.01 -4.60 18.34
N LEU A 21 -5.15 -4.82 17.03
CA LEU A 21 -4.17 -5.55 16.24
C LEU A 21 -2.90 -4.70 16.25
N VAL A 22 -2.12 -4.82 17.32
CA VAL A 22 -0.81 -4.21 17.40
C VAL A 22 0.05 -4.97 16.41
N SER A 23 0.32 -4.38 15.25
CA SER A 23 1.26 -4.94 14.29
C SER A 23 2.59 -5.15 15.02
N SER A 24 3.10 -6.38 15.00
CA SER A 24 4.41 -6.68 15.58
C SER A 24 5.48 -5.82 14.89
N PRO A 25 6.54 -5.38 15.59
CA PRO A 25 7.64 -4.64 14.97
C PRO A 25 8.29 -5.44 13.82
N ALA A 26 8.26 -6.77 13.88
CA ALA A 26 8.66 -7.64 12.78
C ALA A 26 7.75 -7.54 11.54
N GLN A 27 6.45 -7.35 11.73
CA GLN A 27 5.49 -7.12 10.63
C GLN A 27 5.69 -5.71 10.05
N ALA A 28 5.88 -4.70 10.90
CA ALA A 28 6.15 -3.33 10.46
C ALA A 28 7.46 -3.21 9.63
N ALA A 29 8.48 -3.99 9.99
CA ALA A 29 9.72 -4.08 9.20
C ALA A 29 9.52 -4.88 7.89
N ALA A 30 8.70 -5.93 7.89
CA ALA A 30 8.36 -6.69 6.68
C ALA A 30 7.57 -5.86 5.66
N ASP A 31 6.88 -4.81 6.11
CA ASP A 31 6.06 -3.92 5.29
C ASP A 31 6.82 -2.65 4.83
N GLU A 32 8.08 -2.45 5.24
CA GLU A 32 8.84 -1.20 5.02
C GLU A 32 9.05 -0.92 3.52
N TRP A 33 9.35 -1.94 2.73
CA TRP A 33 9.51 -1.80 1.28
C TRP A 33 8.23 -1.30 0.60
N LEU A 34 7.06 -1.75 1.07
CA LEU A 34 5.77 -1.36 0.51
C LEU A 34 5.39 0.07 0.93
N ASN A 35 5.79 0.49 2.13
CA ASN A 35 5.67 1.87 2.58
C ASN A 35 6.58 2.81 1.75
N ALA A 36 7.82 2.41 1.49
CA ALA A 36 8.73 3.15 0.61
C ALA A 36 8.16 3.29 -0.81
N LEU A 37 7.62 2.20 -1.38
CA LEU A 37 6.99 2.23 -2.70
C LEU A 37 5.74 3.11 -2.73
N THR A 38 4.90 3.05 -1.70
CA THR A 38 3.72 3.93 -1.58
C THR A 38 4.15 5.40 -1.51
N ALA A 39 5.17 5.71 -0.72
CA ALA A 39 5.70 7.08 -0.59
C ALA A 39 6.26 7.60 -1.93
N MET A 40 6.93 6.74 -2.71
CA MET A 40 7.42 7.10 -4.04
C MET A 40 6.26 7.42 -5.00
N VAL A 41 5.20 6.61 -5.01
CA VAL A 41 4.01 6.90 -5.84
C VAL A 41 3.35 8.21 -5.42
N GLU A 42 3.20 8.47 -4.12
CA GLU A 42 2.66 9.73 -3.60
C GLU A 42 3.53 10.94 -3.96
N GLN A 43 4.86 10.80 -3.96
CA GLN A 43 5.76 11.86 -4.40
C GLN A 43 5.54 12.22 -5.88
N HIS A 44 5.44 11.20 -6.74
CA HIS A 44 5.15 11.42 -8.17
C HIS A 44 3.74 12.01 -8.38
N ARG A 45 2.75 11.54 -7.62
CA ARG A 45 1.39 12.11 -7.60
C ARG A 45 1.39 13.57 -7.20
N TYR A 46 2.17 13.96 -6.19
CA TYR A 46 2.30 15.35 -5.74
C TYR A 46 2.84 16.25 -6.86
N PHE A 47 3.90 15.83 -7.55
CA PHE A 47 4.42 16.59 -8.69
C PHE A 47 3.41 16.67 -9.84
N ALA A 48 2.71 15.57 -10.14
CA ALA A 48 1.67 15.56 -11.17
C ALA A 48 0.44 16.40 -10.79
N ALA A 49 0.14 16.56 -9.49
CA ALA A 49 -0.97 17.37 -9.02
C ALA A 49 -0.81 18.85 -9.35
N VAL A 50 0.43 19.36 -9.38
CA VAL A 50 0.75 20.73 -9.83
C VAL A 50 0.30 20.96 -11.29
N GLU A 51 0.25 19.91 -12.10
CA GLU A 51 -0.17 19.93 -13.50
C GLU A 51 -1.63 19.45 -13.70
N GLY A 52 -2.39 19.23 -12.61
CA GLY A 52 -3.76 18.72 -12.68
C GLY A 52 -3.88 17.23 -13.03
N ARG A 53 -2.77 16.48 -12.98
CA ARG A 53 -2.69 15.05 -13.36
C ARG A 53 -2.57 14.10 -12.17
N GLY A 54 -2.67 14.59 -10.93
CA GLY A 54 -2.52 13.78 -9.72
C GLY A 54 -3.50 12.59 -9.63
N ALA A 55 -4.74 12.75 -10.14
CA ALA A 55 -5.74 11.67 -10.14
C ALA A 55 -5.34 10.45 -10.97
N ALA A 56 -4.40 10.59 -11.92
CA ALA A 56 -3.86 9.47 -12.71
C ALA A 56 -3.14 8.42 -11.85
N TYR A 57 -2.71 8.79 -10.63
CA TYR A 57 -1.96 7.93 -9.72
C TYR A 57 -2.86 7.12 -8.77
N GLU A 58 -4.15 7.42 -8.66
CA GLU A 58 -5.08 6.71 -7.76
C GLU A 58 -5.15 5.18 -8.02
N PRO A 59 -5.21 4.70 -9.28
CA PRO A 59 -5.24 3.26 -9.54
C PRO A 59 -3.97 2.54 -9.04
N TYR A 60 -2.83 3.21 -9.12
CA TYR A 60 -1.54 2.68 -8.67
C TYR A 60 -1.50 2.59 -7.14
N LEU A 61 -2.00 3.62 -6.43
CA LEU A 61 -2.12 3.60 -4.97
C LEU A 61 -3.12 2.53 -4.49
N ALA A 62 -4.26 2.38 -5.18
CA ALA A 62 -5.23 1.33 -4.87
C ALA A 62 -4.65 -0.08 -5.05
N GLN A 63 -3.82 -0.28 -6.08
CA GLN A 63 -3.13 -1.54 -6.31
C GLN A 63 -2.11 -1.84 -5.20
N LEU A 64 -1.34 -0.85 -4.73
CA LEU A 64 -0.45 -1.01 -3.57
C LEU A 64 -1.22 -1.31 -2.28
N GLN A 65 -2.40 -0.73 -2.10
CA GLN A 65 -3.26 -1.06 -0.96
C GLN A 65 -3.75 -2.53 -1.02
N THR A 66 -3.99 -3.06 -2.21
CA THR A 66 -4.30 -4.48 -2.40
C THR A 66 -3.13 -5.37 -1.97
N ALA A 67 -1.91 -5.03 -2.38
CA ALA A 67 -0.70 -5.73 -1.94
C ALA A 67 -0.52 -5.65 -0.41
N ARG A 68 -0.79 -4.49 0.20
CA ARG A 68 -0.71 -4.29 1.66
C ARG A 68 -1.68 -5.19 2.41
N LEU A 69 -2.92 -5.29 1.92
CA LEU A 69 -3.93 -6.16 2.54
C LEU A 69 -3.50 -7.63 2.49
N ALA A 70 -3.05 -8.10 1.33
CA ALA A 70 -2.53 -9.46 1.16
C ALA A 70 -1.34 -9.74 2.09
N LEU A 71 -0.39 -8.80 2.18
CA LEU A 71 0.78 -8.91 3.04
C LEU A 71 0.40 -9.01 4.52
N SER A 72 -0.56 -8.19 4.96
CA SER A 72 -1.08 -8.22 6.35
C SER A 72 -1.78 -9.54 6.71
N GLN A 73 -2.26 -10.27 5.71
CA GLN A 73 -2.90 -11.58 5.86
C GLN A 73 -1.88 -12.74 5.78
N GLY A 74 -0.62 -12.46 5.45
CA GLY A 74 0.41 -13.46 5.19
C GLY A 74 0.23 -14.19 3.85
N ASP A 75 -0.65 -13.70 2.97
CA ASP A 75 -0.94 -14.32 1.68
C ASP A 75 0.11 -13.92 0.65
N THR A 76 1.20 -14.69 0.62
CA THR A 76 2.34 -14.44 -0.27
C THR A 76 1.96 -14.52 -1.75
N GLU A 77 1.04 -15.40 -2.13
CA GLU A 77 0.60 -15.54 -3.52
C GLU A 77 -0.21 -14.32 -3.96
N ALA A 78 -1.12 -13.85 -3.11
CA ALA A 78 -1.89 -12.64 -3.40
C ALA A 78 -0.99 -11.39 -3.46
N VAL A 79 0.05 -11.28 -2.62
CA VAL A 79 1.05 -10.20 -2.72
C VAL A 79 1.78 -10.30 -4.06
N TYR A 80 2.24 -11.49 -4.44
CA TYR A 80 2.91 -11.71 -5.72
C TYR A 80 2.03 -11.30 -6.91
N VAL A 81 0.77 -11.73 -6.95
CA VAL A 81 -0.17 -11.35 -8.01
C VAL A 81 -0.41 -9.83 -8.02
N ALA A 82 -0.60 -9.22 -6.86
CA ALA A 82 -0.85 -7.78 -6.75
C ALA A 82 0.35 -6.95 -7.22
N MET A 83 1.57 -7.37 -6.88
CA MET A 83 2.79 -6.66 -7.26
C MET A 83 3.12 -6.80 -8.75
N ASN A 84 2.99 -8.00 -9.33
CA ASN A 84 3.17 -8.15 -10.78
C ASN A 84 2.14 -7.31 -11.55
N ARG A 85 0.88 -7.26 -11.09
CA ARG A 85 -0.13 -6.38 -11.69
C ARG A 85 0.23 -4.90 -11.59
N PHE A 86 0.78 -4.46 -10.45
CA PHE A 86 1.27 -3.08 -10.30
C PHE A 86 2.36 -2.77 -11.33
N MET A 87 3.33 -3.67 -11.49
CA MET A 87 4.42 -3.53 -12.44
C MET A 87 3.93 -3.57 -13.90
N ASP A 88 2.95 -4.41 -14.22
CA ASP A 88 2.28 -4.45 -15.52
C ASP A 88 1.58 -3.11 -15.85
N MET A 89 0.90 -2.50 -14.87
CA MET A 89 0.26 -1.18 -15.04
C MET A 89 1.27 -0.06 -15.36
N LEU A 90 2.51 -0.19 -14.88
CA LEU A 90 3.58 0.76 -15.18
C LEU A 90 4.18 0.53 -16.57
N GLN A 91 4.21 -0.71 -17.06
CA GLN A 91 4.76 -1.05 -18.38
C GLN A 91 3.78 -0.86 -19.54
N GLN A 92 2.54 -1.33 -19.41
CA GLN A 92 1.72 -1.64 -20.58
C GLN A 92 1.09 -0.41 -21.26
N ALA A 93 0.76 0.67 -20.53
CA ALA A 93 0.22 1.90 -21.13
C ALA A 93 0.20 3.10 -20.16
N PRO A 94 1.35 3.56 -19.62
CA PRO A 94 1.38 4.63 -18.64
C PRO A 94 0.74 5.95 -19.12
N GLU A 95 0.96 6.31 -20.39
CA GLU A 95 0.42 7.56 -20.96
C GLU A 95 -1.10 7.51 -21.14
N ALA A 96 -1.66 6.34 -21.49
CA ALA A 96 -3.11 6.15 -21.56
C ALA A 96 -3.76 6.24 -20.17
N ALA A 97 -3.02 5.90 -19.11
CA ALA A 97 -3.42 6.10 -17.72
C ALA A 97 -3.19 7.54 -17.22
N GLY A 98 -2.61 8.43 -18.04
CA GLY A 98 -2.36 9.83 -17.69
C GLY A 98 -1.06 10.08 -16.91
N ILE A 99 -0.22 9.06 -16.74
CA ILE A 99 1.11 9.20 -16.11
C ILE A 99 2.21 9.31 -17.17
N PRO A 100 3.22 10.20 -17.01
CA PRO A 100 4.30 10.33 -17.99
C PRO A 100 5.18 9.08 -18.01
N LEU A 101 5.74 8.76 -19.18
CA LEU A 101 6.64 7.61 -19.33
C LEU A 101 7.83 7.64 -18.37
N TRP A 102 8.44 8.81 -18.15
CA TRP A 102 9.56 8.97 -17.21
C TRP A 102 9.16 8.61 -15.77
N SER A 103 7.94 8.98 -15.36
CA SER A 103 7.42 8.67 -14.03
C SER A 103 7.15 7.18 -13.91
N ALA A 104 6.54 6.57 -14.92
CA ALA A 104 6.27 5.14 -14.93
C ALA A 104 7.57 4.32 -14.86
N LYS A 105 8.59 4.72 -15.64
CA LYS A 105 9.92 4.10 -15.63
C LYS A 105 10.61 4.23 -14.27
N ALA A 106 10.57 5.42 -13.67
CA ALA A 106 11.17 5.64 -12.34
C ALA A 106 10.51 4.76 -11.26
N LEU A 107 9.17 4.70 -11.25
CA LEU A 107 8.42 3.84 -10.33
C LEU A 107 8.71 2.35 -10.58
N PHE A 108 8.80 1.93 -11.84
CA PHE A 108 9.09 0.55 -12.20
C PHE A 108 10.49 0.12 -11.75
N ASN A 109 11.49 0.96 -12.01
CA ASN A 109 12.86 0.71 -11.56
C ASN A 109 12.94 0.62 -10.03
N PHE A 110 12.28 1.54 -9.34
CA PHE A 110 12.23 1.52 -7.87
C PHE A 110 11.57 0.24 -7.33
N CYS A 111 10.55 -0.30 -8.01
CA CYS A 111 9.98 -1.61 -7.65
C CYS A 111 11.04 -2.71 -7.69
N GLY A 112 11.87 -2.75 -8.73
CA GLY A 112 12.94 -3.74 -8.87
C GLY A 112 14.03 -3.62 -7.80
N GLU A 113 14.22 -2.42 -7.23
CA GLU A 113 15.20 -2.17 -6.17
C GLU A 113 14.70 -2.60 -4.78
N VAL A 114 13.43 -2.30 -4.46
CA VAL A 114 12.92 -2.43 -3.08
C VAL A 114 12.03 -3.65 -2.85
N THR A 115 11.42 -4.20 -3.90
CA THR A 115 10.47 -5.33 -3.75
C THR A 115 11.23 -6.63 -3.51
N PRO A 116 10.94 -7.38 -2.44
CA PRO A 116 11.54 -8.70 -2.24
C PRO A 116 11.30 -9.62 -3.45
N PRO A 117 12.31 -10.41 -3.89
CA PRO A 117 12.21 -11.27 -5.07
C PRO A 117 11.04 -12.27 -5.04
N MET A 118 10.59 -12.69 -3.86
CA MET A 118 9.46 -13.61 -3.72
C MET A 118 8.10 -12.98 -4.11
N TYR A 119 8.01 -11.65 -4.20
CA TYR A 119 6.78 -10.93 -4.47
C TYR A 119 6.67 -10.39 -5.90
N HIS A 120 7.63 -10.67 -6.79
CA HIS A 120 7.51 -10.26 -8.19
C HIS A 120 8.33 -11.16 -9.13
N ASP A 121 7.93 -11.21 -10.40
CA ASP A 121 8.60 -12.02 -11.41
C ASP A 121 9.83 -11.30 -11.98
N LEU A 122 11.02 -11.66 -11.49
CA LEU A 122 12.30 -11.14 -11.98
C LEU A 122 12.52 -11.37 -13.49
N SER A 123 11.95 -12.44 -14.05
CA SER A 123 12.15 -12.79 -15.47
C SER A 123 11.27 -11.96 -16.40
N ARG A 124 10.08 -11.57 -15.92
CA ARG A 124 9.10 -10.74 -16.63
C ARG A 124 9.40 -9.25 -16.53
N HIS A 125 10.09 -8.85 -15.47
CA HIS A 125 10.32 -7.45 -15.12
C HIS A 125 11.78 -7.03 -15.18
N ALA A 126 12.60 -7.73 -15.97
CA ALA A 126 13.99 -7.34 -16.20
C ALA A 126 14.07 -5.86 -16.61
N VAL A 127 14.99 -5.13 -15.96
CA VAL A 127 15.26 -3.73 -16.26
C VAL A 127 15.62 -3.63 -17.74
N HIS A 128 14.75 -3.02 -18.55
CA HIS A 128 15.12 -2.64 -19.90
C HIS A 128 16.07 -1.44 -19.81
N GLU A 129 17.38 -1.72 -19.81
CA GLU A 129 18.39 -0.76 -20.23
C GLU A 129 18.13 -0.42 -21.71
N ALA A 130 17.29 0.60 -21.94
CA ALA A 130 17.18 1.21 -23.25
C ALA A 130 18.32 2.21 -23.41
N VAL A 131 19.22 1.84 -24.34
CA VAL A 131 20.20 2.64 -25.10
C VAL A 131 19.73 4.05 -25.40
#